data_AF-A0A4R4M181-F1
#
_entry.id   AF-A0A4R4M181-F1
#
_cell.length_a   1.000
_cell.length_b   1.000
_cell.length_c   1.000
_cell.angle_alpha   90.00
_cell.angle_beta   90.00
_cell.angle_gamma   90.00
#
_symmetry.space_group_name_H-M   'P 1'
#
loop_
_entity.id
_entity.type
_entity.pdbx_description
1 polymer ?
#
loop_
_entity_poly.entity_id
_entity_poly.type
_entity_poly.pdbx_seq_one_letter_code
_entity_poly.pdbx_strand_id
1 'polypeptide(L)'
;MTDGREGPAPVERTITPTNIGAIFRCAAALGVDAAVLAPRCADPLYRRAVKVSMGAVFALPYARMADWRNGLGALRERGFELLALTPAADATPIDEVKAAERRALLLGSEGDGLSSRWLHEADHRVRIPMDGAALARGVDSLNVVAAAAIACYALTR
;
A
#
# COMPACT_ATOMS: atom_id res chain seq x y z
N MET A 1 -34.40 -17.42 -17.78
CA MET A 1 -34.63 -15.96 -17.79
C MET A 1 -34.96 -15.56 -16.35
N THR A 2 -33.92 -15.35 -15.55
CA THR A 2 -34.01 -14.80 -14.20
C THR A 2 -33.06 -13.61 -14.17
N ASP A 3 -33.66 -12.44 -14.01
CA ASP A 3 -33.06 -11.10 -13.96
C ASP A 3 -32.06 -11.00 -12.80
N GLY A 4 -30.78 -11.14 -13.13
CA GLY A 4 -29.66 -10.91 -12.21
C GLY A 4 -29.37 -9.43 -12.15
N ARG A 5 -30.01 -8.72 -11.22
CA ARG A 5 -29.60 -7.36 -10.85
C ARG A 5 -28.22 -7.44 -10.21
N GLU A 6 -27.19 -7.21 -11.01
CA GLU A 6 -25.87 -6.82 -10.52
C GLU A 6 -26.06 -5.50 -9.77
N GLY A 7 -26.16 -5.58 -8.44
CA GLY A 7 -26.03 -4.39 -7.59
C GLY A 7 -24.68 -3.71 -7.88
N PRO A 8 -24.57 -2.38 -7.71
CA PRO A 8 -23.33 -1.68 -7.99
C PRO A 8 -22.18 -2.33 -7.22
N ALA A 9 -21.21 -2.90 -7.96
CA ALA A 9 -20.02 -3.48 -7.36
C ALA A 9 -19.36 -2.41 -6.47
N PRO A 10 -18.98 -2.73 -5.22
CA PRO A 10 -18.31 -1.76 -4.37
C PRO A 10 -17.08 -1.23 -5.11
N VAL A 11 -17.10 0.06 -5.43
CA VAL A 11 -15.96 0.76 -5.98
C VAL A 11 -14.99 0.91 -4.80
N GLU A 12 -14.03 -0.02 -4.67
CA GLU A 12 -12.91 0.13 -3.74
C GLU A 12 -12.41 1.58 -3.80
N ARG A 13 -12.49 2.30 -2.67
CA ARG A 13 -12.05 3.69 -2.62
C ARG A 13 -10.60 3.70 -3.07
N THR A 14 -10.30 4.48 -4.08
CA THR A 14 -8.98 4.45 -4.72
C THR A 14 -8.06 5.45 -4.02
N ILE A 15 -6.77 5.16 -3.91
CA ILE A 15 -5.77 6.12 -3.42
C ILE A 15 -5.85 7.40 -4.27
N THR A 16 -6.08 8.54 -3.62
CA THR A 16 -6.26 9.83 -4.29
C THR A 16 -4.96 10.30 -4.96
N PRO A 17 -5.02 11.18 -6.00
CA PRO A 17 -3.83 11.77 -6.58
C PRO A 17 -2.94 12.49 -5.56
N THR A 18 -3.53 13.09 -4.52
CA THR A 18 -2.77 13.73 -3.43
C THR A 18 -1.96 12.69 -2.65
N ASN A 19 -2.58 11.58 -2.25
CA ASN A 19 -1.90 10.52 -1.52
C ASN A 19 -0.83 9.86 -2.40
N ILE A 20 -1.10 9.63 -3.69
CA ILE A 20 -0.10 9.10 -4.63
C ILE A 20 1.11 10.02 -4.71
N GLY A 21 0.90 11.33 -4.92
CA GLY A 21 2.03 12.27 -4.97
C GLY A 21 2.86 12.25 -3.69
N ALA A 22 2.21 12.22 -2.52
CA ALA A 22 2.91 12.20 -1.25
C ALA A 22 3.67 10.88 -1.00
N ILE A 23 3.05 9.73 -1.31
CA ILE A 23 3.70 8.41 -1.20
C ILE A 23 4.91 8.33 -2.11
N PHE A 24 4.82 8.76 -3.37
CA PHE A 24 5.96 8.77 -4.30
C PHE A 24 7.12 9.61 -3.78
N ARG A 25 6.81 10.77 -3.17
CA ARG A 25 7.83 11.62 -2.56
C ARG A 25 8.52 10.95 -1.38
N CYS A 26 7.75 10.35 -0.47
CA CYS A 26 8.31 9.61 0.66
C CYS A 26 9.13 8.40 0.19
N ALA A 27 8.60 7.61 -0.74
CA ALA A 27 9.27 6.45 -1.30
C ALA A 27 10.62 6.81 -1.94
N ALA A 28 10.65 7.85 -2.78
CA ALA A 28 11.89 8.34 -3.39
C ALA A 28 12.89 8.83 -2.33
N ALA A 29 12.43 9.56 -1.31
CA ALA A 29 13.29 10.08 -0.24
C ALA A 29 13.83 8.99 0.70
N LEU A 30 13.12 7.88 0.82
CA LEU A 30 13.46 6.76 1.70
C LEU A 30 14.22 5.63 0.98
N GLY A 31 14.55 5.80 -0.31
CA GLY A 31 15.34 4.82 -1.06
C GLY A 31 14.55 3.60 -1.52
N VAL A 32 13.24 3.73 -1.72
CA VAL A 32 12.45 2.68 -2.38
C VAL A 32 12.84 2.62 -3.86
N ASP A 33 13.05 1.42 -4.40
CA ASP A 33 13.53 1.23 -5.78
C ASP A 33 12.46 1.51 -6.84
N ALA A 34 11.21 1.13 -6.57
CA ALA A 34 10.11 1.28 -7.50
C ALA A 34 8.73 1.23 -6.81
N ALA A 35 7.72 1.77 -7.47
CA ALA A 35 6.32 1.65 -7.07
C ALA A 35 5.52 0.76 -8.03
N VAL A 36 4.56 0.00 -7.49
CA VAL A 36 3.61 -0.78 -8.29
C VAL A 36 2.19 -0.30 -7.98
N LEU A 37 1.50 0.17 -9.00
CA LEU A 37 0.16 0.72 -8.88
C LEU A 37 -0.88 -0.33 -9.18
N ALA A 38 -1.88 -0.44 -8.31
CA ALA A 38 -3.09 -1.19 -8.58
C ALA A 38 -3.81 -0.66 -9.84
N PRO A 39 -4.57 -1.48 -10.59
CA PRO A 39 -5.18 -1.07 -11.86
C PRO A 39 -6.05 0.18 -11.72
N ARG A 40 -6.82 0.26 -10.63
CA ARG A 40 -7.76 1.37 -10.37
C ARG A 40 -7.11 2.59 -9.71
N CYS A 41 -5.85 2.52 -9.30
CA CYS A 41 -5.14 3.60 -8.62
C CYS A 41 -5.11 4.91 -9.42
N ALA A 42 -5.18 6.07 -8.76
CA ALA A 42 -5.00 7.36 -9.42
C ALA A 42 -3.67 7.42 -10.20
N ASP A 43 -3.67 8.12 -11.33
CA ASP A 43 -2.48 8.27 -12.16
C ASP A 43 -1.43 9.18 -11.48
N PRO A 44 -0.16 8.77 -11.34
CA PRO A 44 0.90 9.62 -10.81
C PRO A 44 1.14 10.89 -11.63
N LEU A 45 0.76 10.89 -12.90
CA LEU A 45 0.91 12.02 -13.82
C LEU A 45 -0.24 13.03 -13.72
N TYR A 46 -1.26 12.78 -12.89
CA TYR A 46 -2.24 13.82 -12.59
C TYR A 46 -1.54 15.05 -12.03
N ARG A 47 -1.93 16.24 -12.51
CA ARG A 47 -1.36 17.54 -12.08
C ARG A 47 -1.24 17.68 -10.55
N ARG A 48 -2.22 17.15 -9.79
CA ARG A 48 -2.19 17.17 -8.32
C ARG A 48 -1.10 16.25 -7.75
N ALA A 49 -0.96 15.03 -8.25
CA ALA A 49 0.09 14.09 -7.84
C ALA A 49 1.49 14.63 -8.16
N VAL A 50 1.69 15.16 -9.37
CA VAL A 50 2.94 15.82 -9.78
C VAL A 50 3.30 16.96 -8.84
N LYS A 51 2.35 17.85 -8.54
CA LYS A 51 2.59 18.98 -7.63
C LYS A 51 2.92 18.54 -6.21
N VAL A 52 2.17 17.60 -5.64
CA VAL A 52 2.36 17.15 -4.24
C VAL A 52 3.67 16.38 -4.08
N SER A 53 4.03 15.59 -5.08
CA SER A 53 5.28 14.84 -5.08
C SER A 53 6.52 15.70 -5.25
N MET A 54 6.37 16.97 -5.61
CA MET A 54 7.46 17.86 -6.02
C MET A 54 8.30 17.26 -7.16
N GLY A 55 7.64 16.55 -8.09
CA GLY A 55 8.29 15.91 -9.25
C GLY A 55 8.87 14.52 -8.98
N ALA A 56 8.80 13.99 -7.76
CA ALA A 56 9.32 12.65 -7.44
C ALA A 56 8.65 11.52 -8.27
N VAL A 57 7.42 11.74 -8.75
CA VAL A 57 6.73 10.83 -9.68
C VAL A 57 7.47 10.60 -11.01
N PHE A 58 8.41 11.48 -11.38
CA PHE A 58 9.25 11.31 -12.57
C PHE A 58 10.59 10.62 -12.27
N ALA A 59 11.01 10.59 -11.00
CA ALA A 59 12.29 10.04 -10.59
C ALA A 59 12.16 8.58 -10.13
N LEU A 60 11.09 8.24 -9.42
CA LEU A 60 10.84 6.89 -8.92
C LEU A 60 10.22 6.03 -10.04
N PRO A 61 10.89 4.96 -10.50
CA PRO A 61 10.31 4.04 -11.47
C PRO A 61 8.99 3.47 -10.95
N TYR A 62 7.99 3.37 -11.82
CA TYR A 62 6.74 2.73 -11.46
C TYR A 62 6.14 1.93 -12.60
N ALA A 63 5.39 0.90 -12.23
CA ALA A 63 4.58 0.10 -13.15
C ALA A 63 3.13 0.08 -12.66
N ARG A 64 2.19 -0.11 -13.59
CA ARG A 64 0.79 -0.39 -13.25
C ARG A 64 0.52 -1.86 -13.47
N MET A 65 -0.06 -2.52 -12.46
CA MET A 65 -0.52 -3.89 -12.59
C MET A 65 -1.61 -3.96 -13.66
N ALA A 66 -1.50 -4.93 -14.57
CA ALA A 66 -2.53 -5.18 -15.57
C ALA A 66 -3.75 -5.87 -14.94
N ASP A 67 -3.51 -6.81 -14.01
CA ASP A 67 -4.55 -7.58 -13.33
C ASP A 67 -4.37 -7.50 -11.81
N TRP A 68 -5.41 -6.99 -11.15
CA TRP A 68 -5.51 -6.93 -9.69
C TRP A 68 -5.47 -8.33 -9.04
N ARG A 69 -6.04 -9.34 -9.71
CA ARG A 69 -6.17 -10.69 -9.16
C ARG A 69 -4.84 -11.44 -9.20
N ASN A 70 -4.11 -11.35 -10.30
CA ASN A 70 -2.92 -12.18 -10.51
C ASN A 70 -1.59 -11.44 -10.29
N GLY A 71 -1.61 -10.11 -10.15
CA GLY A 71 -0.36 -9.34 -10.12
C GLY A 71 0.52 -9.58 -8.88
N LEU A 72 -0.05 -10.00 -7.73
CA LEU A 72 0.76 -10.40 -6.58
C LEU A 72 1.57 -11.68 -6.85
N GLY A 73 1.01 -12.62 -7.60
CA GLY A 73 1.72 -13.82 -8.06
C GLY A 73 2.95 -13.47 -8.90
N ALA A 74 2.83 -12.51 -9.81
CA ALA A 74 3.95 -12.05 -10.65
C ALA A 74 5.09 -11.40 -9.84
N LEU A 75 4.78 -10.75 -8.71
CA LEU A 75 5.80 -10.25 -7.79
C LEU A 75 6.51 -11.39 -7.05
N ARG A 76 5.75 -12.38 -6.57
CA ARG A 76 6.30 -13.57 -5.91
C ARG A 76 7.20 -14.39 -6.83
N GLU A 77 6.80 -14.59 -8.09
CA GLU A 77 7.61 -15.26 -9.12
C GLU A 77 8.96 -14.56 -9.38
N ARG A 78 9.03 -13.26 -9.10
CA ARG A 78 10.26 -12.45 -9.19
C ARG A 78 11.06 -12.41 -7.87
N GLY A 79 10.66 -13.21 -6.89
CA GLY A 79 11.35 -13.36 -5.61
C GLY A 79 11.06 -12.24 -4.61
N PHE A 80 9.98 -11.47 -4.77
CA PHE A 80 9.56 -10.50 -3.76
C PHE A 80 8.76 -11.19 -2.65
N GLU A 81 9.15 -10.91 -1.41
CA GLU A 81 8.36 -11.19 -0.22
C GLU A 81 7.26 -10.12 -0.07
N LEU A 82 6.00 -10.55 0.04
CA LEU A 82 4.85 -9.65 0.10
C LEU A 82 4.48 -9.31 1.54
N LEU A 83 4.57 -8.03 1.90
CA LEU A 83 4.23 -7.52 3.22
C LEU A 83 2.94 -6.70 3.16
N ALA A 84 1.86 -7.19 3.75
CA ALA A 84 0.59 -6.48 3.82
C ALA A 84 0.51 -5.58 5.05
N LEU A 85 0.52 -4.26 4.85
CA LEU A 85 0.37 -3.30 5.93
C LEU A 85 -1.10 -3.19 6.37
N THR A 86 -1.37 -3.51 7.63
CA THR A 86 -2.72 -3.55 8.19
C THR A 86 -2.73 -3.15 9.67
N PRO A 87 -3.77 -2.49 10.20
CA PRO A 87 -3.87 -2.16 11.62
C PRO A 87 -4.30 -3.36 12.50
N ALA A 88 -4.39 -4.56 11.92
CA ALA A 88 -4.97 -5.70 12.60
C ALA A 88 -4.07 -6.14 13.77
N ALA A 89 -4.66 -6.35 14.95
CA ALA A 89 -3.92 -6.63 16.18
C ALA A 89 -3.13 -7.95 16.14
N ASP A 90 -3.57 -8.91 15.31
CA ASP A 90 -2.93 -10.20 15.09
C ASP A 90 -1.78 -10.15 14.05
N ALA A 91 -1.55 -8.99 13.42
CA ALA A 91 -0.43 -8.79 12.51
C ALA A 91 0.90 -8.59 13.25
N THR A 92 1.99 -9.03 12.63
CA THR A 92 3.35 -8.92 13.18
C THR A 92 3.77 -7.45 13.25
N PRO A 93 4.33 -6.97 14.38
CA PRO A 93 4.95 -5.65 14.45
C PRO A 93 6.02 -5.47 13.37
N ILE A 94 6.00 -4.33 12.67
CA ILE A 94 6.88 -4.09 11.51
C ILE A 94 8.37 -4.10 11.87
N ASP A 95 8.70 -3.78 13.13
CA ASP A 95 10.02 -3.82 13.73
C ASP A 95 10.53 -5.24 14.04
N GLU A 96 9.63 -6.24 14.05
CA GLU A 96 9.97 -7.66 14.20
C GLU A 96 10.17 -8.38 12.86
N VAL A 97 9.93 -7.69 11.74
CA VAL A 97 10.06 -8.26 10.39
C VAL A 97 11.53 -8.47 10.05
N LYS A 98 11.91 -9.72 9.78
CA LYS A 98 13.29 -10.09 9.44
C LYS A 98 13.73 -9.48 8.11
N ALA A 99 15.01 -9.10 8.04
CA ALA A 99 15.68 -8.64 6.82
C ALA A 99 15.43 -9.59 5.63
N ALA A 100 15.12 -9.03 4.46
CA ALA A 100 14.98 -9.77 3.21
C ALA A 100 15.50 -8.92 2.04
N GLU A 101 16.10 -9.58 1.05
CA GLU A 101 16.72 -8.95 -0.11
C GLU A 101 15.71 -8.24 -1.03
N ARG A 102 14.49 -8.77 -1.14
CA ARG A 102 13.44 -8.23 -2.02
C ARG A 102 12.10 -8.25 -1.31
N ARG A 103 11.54 -7.06 -1.07
CA ARG A 103 10.25 -6.90 -0.39
C ARG A 103 9.32 -6.02 -1.20
N ALA A 104 8.04 -6.38 -1.22
CA ALA A 104 6.98 -5.54 -1.73
C ALA A 104 6.01 -5.22 -0.60
N LEU A 105 5.99 -3.95 -0.19
CA LEU A 105 5.03 -3.45 0.79
C LEU A 105 3.70 -3.16 0.09
N LEU A 106 2.64 -3.86 0.49
CA LEU A 106 1.28 -3.64 0.00
C LEU A 106 0.60 -2.59 0.88
N LEU A 107 0.07 -1.56 0.23
CA LEU A 107 -0.66 -0.47 0.86
C LEU A 107 -2.13 -0.53 0.47
N GLY A 108 -2.99 -0.41 1.48
CA GLY A 108 -4.43 -0.40 1.30
C GLY A 108 -4.97 0.92 0.75
N SER A 109 -6.24 0.91 0.37
CA SER A 109 -6.98 2.13 0.10
C SER A 109 -7.21 2.96 1.35
N GLU A 110 -7.60 4.22 1.14
CA GLU A 110 -8.12 5.05 2.22
C GLU A 110 -9.52 4.55 2.63
N GLY A 111 -9.67 4.16 3.90
CA GLY A 111 -10.92 3.63 4.47
C GLY A 111 -10.91 2.12 4.59
N ASP A 112 -11.10 1.41 3.47
CA ASP A 112 -11.30 -0.06 3.48
C ASP A 112 -9.98 -0.83 3.66
N GLY A 113 -8.84 -0.19 3.46
CA GLY A 113 -7.53 -0.81 3.58
C GLY A 113 -7.24 -1.80 2.45
N LEU A 114 -6.52 -2.88 2.77
CA LEU A 114 -6.24 -3.95 1.82
C LEU A 114 -7.45 -4.90 1.72
N SER A 115 -7.76 -5.36 0.51
CA SER A 115 -8.78 -6.39 0.33
C SER A 115 -8.41 -7.66 1.12
N SER A 116 -9.42 -8.39 1.63
CA SER A 116 -9.21 -9.66 2.33
C SER A 116 -8.41 -10.66 1.49
N ARG A 117 -8.54 -10.59 0.17
CA ARG A 117 -7.74 -11.37 -0.78
C ARG A 117 -6.26 -11.04 -0.67
N TRP A 118 -5.89 -9.76 -0.80
CA TRP A 118 -4.49 -9.34 -0.73
C TRP A 118 -3.88 -9.56 0.65
N LEU A 119 -4.67 -9.42 1.71
CA LEU A 119 -4.27 -9.80 3.07
C LEU A 119 -3.95 -11.29 3.20
N HIS A 120 -4.69 -12.15 2.49
CA HIS A 120 -4.49 -13.60 2.49
C HIS A 120 -3.36 -14.06 1.55
N GLU A 121 -3.15 -13.37 0.43
CA GLU A 121 -2.10 -13.69 -0.56
C GLU A 121 -0.71 -13.16 -0.14
N ALA A 122 -0.65 -12.22 0.80
CA ALA A 122 0.60 -11.72 1.37
C ALA A 122 1.32 -12.79 2.20
N ASP A 123 2.64 -12.78 2.16
CA ASP A 123 3.47 -13.69 2.95
C ASP A 123 3.40 -13.33 4.44
N HIS A 124 3.40 -12.03 4.74
CA HIS A 124 3.27 -11.52 6.10
C HIS A 124 2.26 -10.38 6.17
N ARG A 125 1.42 -10.42 7.20
CA ARG A 125 0.63 -9.26 7.64
C ARG A 125 1.44 -8.52 8.67
N VAL A 126 1.72 -7.25 8.40
CA VAL A 126 2.56 -6.40 9.24
C VAL A 126 1.78 -5.19 9.72
N ARG A 127 2.09 -4.71 10.93
CA ARG A 127 1.46 -3.53 11.52
C ARG A 127 2.48 -2.55 12.07
N ILE A 128 2.13 -1.27 12.04
CA ILE A 128 2.84 -0.25 12.82
C ILE A 128 2.33 -0.34 14.27
N PRO A 129 3.19 -0.55 15.26
CA PRO A 129 2.78 -0.49 16.66
C PRO A 129 2.20 0.88 16.99
N MET A 130 0.97 0.89 17.50
CA MET A 130 0.30 2.10 17.97
C MET A 130 0.48 2.21 19.49
N ASP A 131 0.56 3.45 19.98
CA ASP A 131 0.60 3.72 21.41
C ASP A 131 -0.66 3.21 22.14
N GLY A 132 -0.49 2.67 23.35
CA GLY A 132 -1.60 2.08 24.12
C GLY A 132 -2.69 3.10 24.48
N ALA A 133 -2.33 4.35 24.77
CA ALA A 133 -3.30 5.40 25.05
C ALA A 133 -3.99 5.88 23.76
N ALA A 134 -3.30 5.87 22.62
CA ALA A 134 -3.92 6.13 21.32
C ALA A 134 -4.98 5.07 20.98
N LEU A 135 -4.67 3.79 21.20
CA LEU A 135 -5.63 2.69 21.04
C LEU A 135 -6.83 2.82 21.97
N ALA A 136 -6.61 3.18 23.24
CA ALA A 136 -7.69 3.44 24.19
C ALA A 136 -8.62 4.60 23.77
N ARG A 137 -8.13 5.51 22.92
CA ARG A 137 -8.90 6.61 22.32
C ARG A 137 -9.55 6.22 20.98
N GLY A 138 -9.44 4.98 20.53
CA GLY A 138 -9.96 4.50 19.25
C GLY A 138 -9.12 4.92 18.04
N VAL A 139 -7.85 5.30 18.24
CA VAL A 139 -6.92 5.61 17.15
C VAL A 139 -6.02 4.40 16.92
N ASP A 140 -6.43 3.54 15.99
CA ASP A 140 -5.79 2.25 15.68
C ASP A 140 -4.97 2.26 14.39
N SER A 141 -5.00 3.38 13.65
CA SER A 141 -4.42 3.49 12.32
C SER A 141 -3.93 4.90 12.04
N LEU A 142 -3.05 5.00 11.04
CA LEU A 142 -2.52 6.24 10.50
C LEU A 142 -3.10 6.47 9.11
N ASN A 143 -3.06 7.73 8.65
CA ASN A 143 -3.28 8.03 7.24
C ASN A 143 -2.29 7.21 6.38
N VAL A 144 -2.75 6.69 5.23
CA VAL A 144 -1.96 5.84 4.32
C VAL A 144 -0.59 6.43 3.94
N VAL A 145 -0.48 7.76 3.78
CA VAL A 145 0.80 8.42 3.47
C VAL A 145 1.78 8.31 4.64
N ALA A 146 1.31 8.56 5.86
CA ALA A 146 2.13 8.47 7.07
C ALA A 146 2.51 7.00 7.35
N ALA A 147 1.55 6.09 7.19
CA ALA A 147 1.79 4.66 7.32
C ALA A 147 2.85 4.17 6.31
N ALA A 148 2.74 4.58 5.04
CA ALA A 148 3.73 4.25 4.01
C ALA A 148 5.12 4.81 4.35
N ALA A 149 5.21 6.07 4.80
CA ALA A 149 6.48 6.67 5.16
C ALA A 149 7.17 5.95 6.33
N ILE A 150 6.42 5.65 7.41
CA ILE A 150 6.96 4.91 8.56
C ILE A 150 7.36 3.50 8.17
N ALA A 151 6.51 2.81 7.40
CA ALA A 151 6.79 1.45 6.99
C ALA A 151 8.01 1.35 6.06
N CYS A 152 8.12 2.24 5.07
CA CYS A 152 9.32 2.31 4.24
C CYS A 152 10.56 2.60 5.09
N TYR A 153 10.50 3.61 5.97
CA TYR A 153 11.63 3.95 6.85
C TYR A 153 12.05 2.78 7.75
N ALA A 154 11.10 2.02 8.29
CA ALA A 154 11.39 0.86 9.13
C ALA A 154 12.01 -0.30 8.34
N LEU A 155 11.56 -0.52 7.10
CA LEU A 155 11.99 -1.66 6.28
C LEU A 155 13.30 -1.42 5.51
N THR A 156 13.71 -0.17 5.32
CA THR A 156 14.96 0.21 4.64
C THR A 156 16.16 0.33 5.59
N ARG A 157 16.02 -0.10 6.85
CA ARG A 157 17.10 -0.09 7.84
C ARG A 157 17.55 -1.51 8.21
#